data_AF-V9V9J7-F1
#
_entry.id   AF-V9V9J7-F1
#
_cell.length_a   1.000
_cell.length_b   1.000
_cell.length_c   1.000
_cell.angle_alpha   90.00
_cell.angle_beta   90.00
_cell.angle_gamma   90.00
#
_symmetry.space_group_name_H-M   'P 1'
#
loop_
_entity.id
_entity.type
_entity.pdbx_description
1 polymer ?
#
loop_
_entity_poly.entity_id
_entity_poly.type
_entity_poly.pdbx_seq_one_letter_code
_entity_poly.pdbx_strand_id
1 'polypeptide(L)'
;MMQRLETKVLQSRILVSVPCEYRRFGLQVIKLLLVLAVASVALFLAIGMVALWAMAALPITTSDDEEPGVHQVSHPQHQHKYPELYDEYGSLK
;
A
#
# COMPACT_ATOMS: atom_id res chain seq x y z
N MET A 1 0.61 -27.23 20.33
CA MET A 1 -0.79 -27.47 19.91
C MET A 1 -0.89 -27.94 18.45
N MET A 2 -0.17 -27.34 17.50
CA MET A 2 -0.13 -27.73 16.07
C MET A 2 0.15 -29.22 15.80
N GLN A 3 1.14 -29.81 16.48
CA GLN A 3 1.54 -31.21 16.26
C GLN A 3 0.43 -32.23 16.59
N ARG A 4 -0.53 -31.89 17.45
CA ARG A 4 -1.70 -32.73 17.76
C ARG A 4 -2.72 -32.76 16.62
N LEU A 5 -2.85 -31.66 15.87
CA LEU A 5 -3.72 -31.59 14.70
C LEU A 5 -3.10 -32.35 13.52
N GLU A 6 -1.79 -32.16 13.29
CA GLU A 6 -1.07 -32.89 12.25
C GLU A 6 -1.16 -34.41 12.48
N THR A 7 -0.94 -34.88 13.71
CA THR A 7 -1.07 -36.30 14.07
C THR A 7 -2.51 -36.83 13.96
N LYS A 8 -3.52 -36.04 14.35
CA LYS A 8 -4.94 -36.43 14.15
C LYS A 8 -5.33 -36.53 12.68
N VAL A 9 -4.83 -35.65 11.82
CA VAL A 9 -5.09 -35.68 10.36
C VAL A 9 -4.39 -36.89 9.73
N LEU A 10 -3.15 -37.18 10.13
CA LEU A 10 -2.40 -38.37 9.73
C LEU A 10 -3.07 -39.68 10.20
N GLN A 11 -3.75 -39.71 11.35
CA GLN A 11 -4.50 -40.89 11.81
C GLN A 11 -5.94 -40.97 11.29
N SER A 12 -6.39 -40.03 10.44
CA SER A 12 -7.76 -40.03 9.94
C SER A 12 -8.06 -41.27 9.09
N ARG A 13 -9.24 -41.88 9.30
CA ARG A 13 -9.72 -43.07 8.57
C ARG A 13 -9.79 -42.86 7.05
N ILE A 14 -9.98 -41.62 6.61
CA ILE A 14 -10.16 -41.24 5.19
C ILE A 14 -8.89 -41.50 4.36
N LEU A 15 -7.73 -41.29 4.97
CA LEU A 15 -6.47 -41.43 4.24
C LEU A 15 -5.81 -42.82 4.48
N VAL A 16 -6.44 -43.76 5.23
CA VAL A 16 -5.80 -44.99 5.74
C VAL A 16 -5.24 -45.89 4.63
N SER A 17 -5.80 -45.80 3.43
CA SER A 17 -5.35 -46.50 2.23
C SER A 17 -4.05 -45.94 1.63
N VAL A 18 -3.61 -44.75 2.06
CA VAL A 18 -2.45 -44.05 1.53
C VAL A 18 -1.26 -44.22 2.50
N PRO A 19 -0.07 -44.62 2.01
CA PRO A 19 1.10 -44.80 2.88
C PRO A 19 1.44 -43.51 3.63
N CYS A 20 1.90 -43.65 4.88
CA CYS A 20 2.12 -42.54 5.81
C CYS A 20 3.08 -41.46 5.27
N GLU A 21 4.09 -41.86 4.51
CA GLU A 21 5.07 -40.95 3.89
C GLU A 21 4.43 -39.98 2.88
N TYR A 22 3.55 -40.49 2.01
CA TYR A 22 2.84 -39.65 1.03
C TYR A 22 1.87 -38.66 1.70
N ARG A 23 1.25 -39.06 2.82
CA ARG A 23 0.37 -38.17 3.61
C ARG A 23 1.16 -37.03 4.24
N ARG A 24 2.36 -37.31 4.75
CA ARG A 24 3.24 -36.31 5.36
C ARG A 24 3.77 -35.33 4.32
N PHE A 25 4.13 -35.82 3.15
CA PHE A 25 4.53 -34.99 2.01
C PHE A 25 3.37 -34.10 1.53
N GLY A 26 2.16 -34.65 1.37
CA GLY A 26 0.99 -33.87 0.98
C GLY A 26 0.65 -32.75 1.96
N LEU A 27 0.76 -33.01 3.26
CA LEU A 27 0.50 -32.01 4.29
C LEU A 27 1.55 -30.89 4.28
N GLN A 28 2.82 -31.23 4.03
CA GLN A 28 3.88 -30.23 3.83
C GLN A 28 3.65 -29.39 2.58
N VAL A 29 3.26 -30.00 1.46
CA VAL A 29 2.96 -29.27 0.21
C VAL A 29 1.80 -28.29 0.41
N ILE A 30 0.71 -28.72 1.05
CA ILE A 30 -0.43 -27.85 1.36
C ILE A 30 0.01 -26.67 2.23
N LYS A 31 0.81 -26.93 3.28
CA LYS A 31 1.34 -25.88 4.15
C LYS A 31 2.21 -24.89 3.36
N LEU A 32 3.04 -25.39 2.44
CA LEU A 32 3.91 -24.58 1.61
C LEU A 32 3.09 -23.70 0.65
N LEU A 33 2.08 -24.27 -0.02
CA LEU A 33 1.16 -23.53 -0.88
C LEU A 33 0.39 -22.45 -0.11
N LEU A 34 -0.06 -22.74 1.11
CA LEU A 34 -0.78 -21.79 1.94
C LEU A 34 0.13 -20.63 2.37
N VAL A 35 1.36 -20.93 2.79
CA VAL A 35 2.35 -19.88 3.11
C VAL A 35 2.68 -19.05 1.87
N LEU A 36 2.85 -19.69 0.71
CA LEU A 36 3.15 -18.99 -0.55
C LEU A 36 2.00 -18.06 -0.96
N ALA A 37 0.75 -18.50 -0.82
CA ALA A 37 -0.41 -17.69 -1.13
C ALA A 37 -0.49 -16.45 -0.22
N VAL A 38 -0.31 -16.63 1.09
CA VAL A 38 -0.30 -15.52 2.06
C VAL A 38 0.85 -14.56 1.78
N ALA A 39 2.05 -15.07 1.51
CA ALA A 39 3.22 -14.26 1.20
C ALA A 39 3.03 -13.44 -0.09
N SER A 40 2.43 -14.04 -1.11
CA SER A 40 2.12 -13.35 -2.37
C SER A 40 1.20 -12.15 -2.13
N VAL A 41 0.08 -12.34 -1.42
CA VAL A 41 -0.85 -11.25 -1.11
C VAL A 41 -0.18 -10.16 -0.29
N ALA A 42 0.60 -10.53 0.74
CA ALA A 42 1.33 -9.58 1.57
C ALA A 42 2.33 -8.75 0.75
N LEU A 43 3.00 -9.37 -0.23
CA LEU A 43 3.94 -8.69 -1.12
C LEU A 43 3.25 -7.68 -2.03
N PHE A 44 2.10 -8.03 -2.63
CA PHE A 44 1.32 -7.08 -3.42
C PHE A 44 0.81 -5.90 -2.58
N LEU A 45 0.36 -6.15 -1.35
CA LEU A 45 -0.06 -5.08 -0.43
C LEU A 45 1.10 -4.16 -0.07
N ALA A 46 2.28 -4.71 0.20
CA ALA A 46 3.47 -3.91 0.49
C ALA A 46 3.86 -3.02 -0.70
N ILE A 47 3.89 -3.57 -1.91
CA ILE A 47 4.17 -2.81 -3.14
C ILE A 47 3.11 -1.72 -3.35
N GLY A 48 1.82 -2.06 -3.17
CA GLY A 48 0.73 -1.10 -3.29
C GLY A 48 0.84 0.06 -2.31
N MET A 49 1.18 -0.22 -1.04
CA MET A 49 1.42 0.81 -0.03
C MET A 49 2.59 1.72 -0.38
N VAL A 50 3.70 1.17 -0.86
CA VAL A 50 4.85 1.96 -1.32
C VAL A 50 4.48 2.81 -2.53
N ALA A 51 3.73 2.26 -3.49
CA ALA A 51 3.29 2.99 -4.67
C ALA A 51 2.36 4.16 -4.31
N LEU A 52 1.39 3.94 -3.42
CA LEU A 52 0.51 4.99 -2.93
C LEU A 52 1.29 6.07 -2.19
N TRP A 53 2.23 5.68 -1.33
CA TRP A 53 3.08 6.62 -0.63
C TRP A 53 3.94 7.44 -1.59
N ALA A 54 4.53 6.81 -2.60
CA ALA A 54 5.33 7.49 -3.61
C ALA A 54 4.47 8.48 -4.43
N MET A 55 3.26 8.10 -4.82
CA MET A 55 2.32 9.00 -5.50
C MET A 55 1.88 10.16 -4.61
N ALA A 56 1.61 9.91 -3.33
CA ALA A 56 1.24 10.95 -2.38
C ALA A 56 2.41 11.89 -2.03
N ALA A 57 3.65 11.40 -2.16
CA ALA A 57 4.86 12.19 -1.98
C ALA A 57 5.21 13.03 -3.21
N LEU A 58 4.56 12.80 -4.37
CA LEU A 58 4.74 13.69 -5.50
C LEU A 58 4.19 15.08 -5.12
N PRO A 59 4.97 16.15 -5.35
CA PRO A 59 4.45 17.49 -5.16
C PRO A 59 3.24 17.65 -6.07
N ILE A 60 2.12 18.06 -5.49
CA ILE A 60 0.94 18.49 -6.24
C ILE A 60 1.42 19.68 -7.05
N THR A 61 1.68 19.48 -8.35
CA THR A 61 1.84 20.58 -9.29
C THR A 61 0.45 21.20 -9.41
N THR A 62 0.09 22.06 -8.46
CA THR A 62 -0.85 23.14 -8.76
C THR A 62 -0.21 23.84 -9.94
N SER A 63 -0.83 23.69 -11.10
CA SER A 63 -0.49 24.39 -12.32
C SER A 63 -0.10 25.82 -11.94
N ASP A 64 1.18 26.18 -12.10
CA ASP A 64 1.66 27.56 -12.00
C ASP A 64 0.95 28.48 -13.03
N ASP A 65 0.09 27.90 -13.90
CA ASP A 65 -0.76 28.54 -14.89
C ASP A 65 -2.20 28.84 -14.41
N GLU A 66 -2.61 28.41 -13.20
CA GLU A 66 -3.86 28.89 -12.58
C GLU A 66 -3.54 30.09 -11.68
N GLU A 67 -4.18 31.23 -11.95
CA GLU A 67 -4.06 32.45 -11.15
C GLU A 67 -4.01 32.13 -9.65
N PRO A 68 -2.98 32.60 -8.93
CA PRO A 68 -2.81 32.22 -7.53
C PRO A 68 -4.04 32.69 -6.75
N GLY A 69 -4.74 31.73 -6.13
CA GLY A 69 -5.94 32.04 -5.37
C GLY A 69 -5.65 33.06 -4.26
N VAL A 70 -6.65 33.86 -3.89
CA VAL A 70 -6.53 34.96 -2.89
C VAL A 70 -5.84 34.59 -1.56
N HIS A 71 -5.82 33.31 -1.21
CA HIS A 71 -5.16 32.77 -0.02
C HIS A 71 -3.63 32.60 -0.17
N GLN A 72 -3.11 32.48 -1.39
CA GLN A 72 -1.68 32.42 -1.70
C GLN A 72 -1.05 33.81 -1.88
N VAL A 73 -1.87 34.82 -2.17
CA VAL A 73 -1.46 36.19 -2.50
C VAL A 73 -1.69 37.17 -1.34
N SER A 74 -2.28 36.71 -0.23
CA SER A 74 -2.58 37.53 0.95
C SER A 74 -1.35 37.86 1.81
N HIS A 75 -0.23 37.16 1.63
CA HIS A 75 0.98 37.43 2.39
C HIS A 75 1.74 38.63 1.78
N PRO A 76 2.14 39.64 2.58
CA PRO A 76 2.81 40.85 2.07
C PRO A 76 4.15 40.59 1.34
N GLN A 77 4.77 39.42 1.52
CA GLN A 77 5.98 39.04 0.78
C GLN A 77 5.71 38.68 -0.70
N HIS A 78 4.47 38.35 -1.08
CA HIS A 78 4.13 38.01 -2.46
C HIS A 78 3.91 39.24 -3.36
N GLN A 79 3.73 40.43 -2.79
CA GLN A 79 3.67 41.71 -3.52
C GLN A 79 4.90 41.96 -4.39
N HIS A 80 6.08 41.49 -3.95
CA HIS A 80 7.32 41.63 -4.71
C HIS A 80 7.45 40.63 -5.86
N LYS A 81 6.70 39.52 -5.80
CA LYS A 81 6.80 38.41 -6.76
C LYS A 81 5.76 38.53 -7.89
N TYR A 82 4.58 39.10 -7.59
CA TYR A 82 3.48 39.30 -8.54
C TYR A 82 2.89 40.72 -8.42
N PRO A 83 3.68 41.78 -8.71
CA PRO A 83 3.23 43.17 -8.55
C PRO A 83 2.02 43.52 -9.41
N GLU A 84 1.80 42.81 -10.52
CA GLU A 84 0.69 42.99 -11.45
C GLU A 84 -0.70 42.65 -10.87
N LEU A 85 -0.75 41.87 -9.78
CA LEU A 85 -1.99 41.45 -9.12
C LEU A 85 -2.44 42.43 -8.01
N TYR A 86 -1.69 43.50 -7.76
CA TYR A 86 -1.99 44.47 -6.70
C TYR A 86 -2.21 45.88 -7.28
N ASP A 87 -3.12 46.62 -6.66
CA ASP A 87 -3.37 48.03 -6.93
C ASP A 87 -2.28 48.92 -6.30
N GLU A 88 -2.26 50.22 -6.63
CA GLU A 88 -1.27 51.20 -6.14
C GLU A 88 -1.21 51.30 -4.60
N TYR A 89 -2.26 50.84 -3.92
CA TYR A 89 -2.37 50.78 -2.45
C TYR A 89 -1.93 49.44 -1.84
N GLY A 90 -1.42 48.49 -2.64
CA GLY A 90 -0.96 47.17 -2.19
C GLY A 90 -2.08 46.17 -1.88
N SER A 91 -3.32 46.51 -2.22
CA SER A 91 -4.48 45.61 -2.14
C SER A 91 -4.57 44.76 -3.39
N LEU A 92 -5.03 43.50 -3.26
CA LEU A 92 -5.32 42.65 -4.42
C LEU A 92 -6.38 43.33 -5.30
N LYS A 93 -6.15 43.36 -6.61
CA LYS A 93 -7.08 43.94 -7.58
C LYS A 93 -8.32 43.07 -7.81
#